data_AF-A0A7L4RG91-F1
#
_entry.id   AF-A0A7L4RG91-F1
#
_cell.length_a   1.000
_cell.length_b   1.000
_cell.length_c   1.000
_cell.angle_alpha   90.00
_cell.angle_beta   90.00
_cell.angle_gamma   90.00
#
_symmetry.space_group_name_H-M   'P 1'
#
loop_
_entity.id
_entity.type
_entity.pdbx_description
1 polymer ?
#
loop_
_entity_poly.entity_id
_entity_poly.type
_entity_poly.pdbx_seq_one_letter_code
_entity_poly.pdbx_strand_id
1 'polypeptide(L)'
;MKSYVKFETPKEVAEKAYEAVQIAKDTGRVRKGTNEATKIIEKGNAALIVIAEDVDPEEVVIHLPMLCDEKNIPYVYVPSKKDLGKSAGLEVGCAAVGIEKAGNASEIISDIVAKLKKQKPEAKPEQAKVAEAEPEKPKKARKPKKKEEEAAEKPAEKAETAEKAEKSE
;
A
#
# COMPACT_ATOMS: atom_id res chain seq x y z
N MET A 1 -21.68 7.95 -6.40
CA MET A 1 -20.22 7.79 -6.22
C MET A 1 -19.78 8.68 -5.06
N LYS A 2 -18.72 8.31 -4.33
CA LYS A 2 -18.11 9.19 -3.32
C LYS A 2 -17.26 10.27 -4.01
N SER A 3 -17.05 11.39 -3.34
CA SER A 3 -16.54 12.65 -3.94
C SER A 3 -15.15 12.51 -4.59
N TYR A 4 -14.37 11.52 -4.16
CA TYR A 4 -13.00 11.28 -4.60
C TYR A 4 -12.84 10.24 -5.72
N VAL A 5 -13.91 9.56 -6.14
CA VAL A 5 -13.85 8.51 -7.17
C VAL A 5 -13.97 9.15 -8.56
N LYS A 6 -12.81 9.37 -9.21
CA LYS A 6 -12.70 10.09 -10.49
C LYS A 6 -13.11 9.26 -11.73
N PHE A 7 -13.11 7.93 -11.63
CA PHE A 7 -13.54 7.01 -12.68
C PHE A 7 -13.94 5.67 -12.06
N GLU A 8 -14.83 4.94 -12.72
CA GLU A 8 -15.23 3.59 -12.32
C GLU A 8 -14.19 2.55 -12.80
N THR A 9 -13.77 1.63 -11.92
CA THR A 9 -12.81 0.58 -12.26
C THR A 9 -13.54 -0.73 -12.53
N PRO A 10 -13.38 -1.38 -13.70
CA PRO A 10 -14.00 -2.67 -13.97
C PRO A 10 -13.43 -3.76 -13.07
N LYS A 11 -14.25 -4.73 -12.67
CA LYS A 11 -13.90 -5.76 -11.67
C LYS A 11 -12.61 -6.51 -12.02
N GLU A 12 -12.40 -6.87 -13.28
CA GLU A 12 -11.14 -7.47 -13.79
C GLU A 12 -9.87 -6.71 -13.40
N VAL A 13 -9.93 -5.37 -13.34
CA VAL A 13 -8.78 -4.51 -13.03
C VAL A 13 -8.60 -4.37 -11.53
N ALA A 14 -9.70 -4.37 -10.76
CA ALA A 14 -9.65 -4.42 -9.30
C ALA A 14 -9.11 -5.76 -8.79
N GLU A 15 -9.50 -6.87 -9.41
CA GLU A 15 -8.99 -8.22 -9.11
C GLU A 15 -7.48 -8.33 -9.40
N LYS A 16 -7.04 -7.91 -10.61
CA LYS A 16 -5.60 -7.80 -10.92
C LYS A 16 -4.83 -6.88 -9.97
N ALA A 17 -5.46 -5.82 -9.46
CA ALA A 17 -4.82 -4.93 -8.49
C ALA A 17 -4.62 -5.61 -7.12
N TYR A 18 -5.54 -6.47 -6.68
CA TYR A 18 -5.35 -7.29 -5.48
C TYR A 18 -4.21 -8.30 -5.66
N GLU A 19 -4.15 -9.00 -6.80
CA GLU A 19 -3.04 -9.92 -7.14
C GLU A 19 -1.69 -9.19 -7.17
N ALA A 20 -1.62 -8.03 -7.82
CA ALA A 20 -0.42 -7.21 -7.90
C ALA A 20 0.07 -6.75 -6.51
N VAL A 21 -0.84 -6.41 -5.59
CA VAL A 21 -0.50 -6.07 -4.20
C VAL A 21 0.03 -7.28 -3.42
N GLN A 22 -0.52 -8.47 -3.62
CA GLN A 22 -0.01 -9.71 -3.00
C GLN A 22 1.41 -10.03 -3.50
N ILE A 23 1.61 -10.04 -4.82
CA ILE A 23 2.92 -10.37 -5.42
C ILE A 23 3.97 -9.29 -5.05
N ALA A 24 3.61 -8.01 -5.03
CA ALA A 24 4.51 -6.93 -4.63
C ALA A 24 4.82 -6.90 -3.12
N LYS A 25 3.93 -7.46 -2.28
CA LYS A 25 4.18 -7.66 -0.84
C LYS A 25 5.31 -8.66 -0.62
N ASP A 26 5.29 -9.78 -1.35
CA ASP A 26 6.20 -10.91 -1.12
C ASP A 26 7.50 -10.82 -1.94
N THR A 27 7.47 -10.20 -3.13
CA THR A 27 8.65 -10.05 -4.02
C THR A 27 9.26 -8.65 -4.06
N GLY A 28 8.61 -7.67 -3.41
CA GLY A 28 8.91 -6.25 -3.60
C GLY A 28 8.86 -5.43 -2.32
N ARG A 29 8.16 -4.30 -2.35
CA ARG A 29 7.91 -3.47 -1.16
C ARG A 29 6.60 -2.70 -1.30
N VAL A 30 5.66 -3.00 -0.40
CA VAL A 30 4.38 -2.29 -0.28
C VAL A 30 4.36 -1.37 0.94
N ARG A 31 3.54 -0.32 0.83
CA ARG A 31 3.22 0.68 1.85
C ARG A 31 1.75 0.57 2.21
N LYS A 32 1.46 0.50 3.50
CA LYS A 32 0.12 0.15 3.99
C LYS A 32 -0.51 1.32 4.73
N GLY A 33 -1.69 1.74 4.30
CA GLY A 33 -2.43 2.87 4.85
C GLY A 33 -2.05 4.21 4.23
N THR A 34 -3.01 5.13 4.22
CA THR A 34 -2.92 6.49 3.64
C THR A 34 -1.64 7.23 4.05
N ASN A 35 -1.25 7.15 5.32
CA ASN A 35 -0.11 7.88 5.87
C ASN A 35 1.26 7.39 5.35
N GLU A 36 1.35 6.15 4.85
CA GLU A 36 2.54 5.70 4.12
C GLU A 36 2.40 5.93 2.61
N ALA A 37 1.20 5.72 2.04
CA ALA A 37 0.94 5.97 0.62
C ALA A 37 1.26 7.41 0.22
N THR A 38 0.77 8.39 1.00
CA THR A 38 1.06 9.83 0.82
C THR A 38 2.58 10.06 0.77
N LYS A 39 3.34 9.49 1.71
CA LYS A 39 4.80 9.66 1.83
C LYS A 39 5.63 9.07 0.69
N ILE A 40 5.09 8.16 -0.12
CA ILE A 40 5.77 7.68 -1.35
C ILE A 40 5.29 8.41 -2.60
N ILE A 41 4.05 8.92 -2.63
CA ILE A 41 3.54 9.82 -3.66
C ILE A 41 4.32 11.14 -3.65
N GLU A 42 4.43 11.79 -2.47
CA GLU A 42 5.20 13.04 -2.28
C GLU A 42 6.64 12.91 -2.80
N LYS A 43 7.27 11.75 -2.57
CA LYS A 43 8.65 11.44 -2.99
C LYS A 43 8.80 11.05 -4.47
N GLY A 44 7.71 10.73 -5.18
CA GLY A 44 7.78 10.22 -6.55
C GLY A 44 8.19 8.73 -6.66
N ASN A 45 8.19 7.98 -5.55
CA ASN A 45 8.73 6.62 -5.48
C ASN A 45 7.65 5.52 -5.54
N ALA A 46 6.41 5.84 -5.93
CA ALA A 46 5.32 4.86 -6.04
C ALA A 46 5.13 4.40 -7.48
N ALA A 47 5.15 3.08 -7.70
CA ALA A 47 4.90 2.46 -9.01
C ALA A 47 3.39 2.30 -9.31
N LEU A 48 2.56 2.14 -8.28
CA LEU A 48 1.10 2.07 -8.36
C LEU A 48 0.50 2.42 -6.99
N ILE A 49 -0.61 3.15 -6.97
CA ILE A 49 -1.44 3.40 -5.78
C ILE A 49 -2.80 2.72 -5.93
N VAL A 50 -3.25 2.01 -4.90
CA VAL A 50 -4.56 1.33 -4.83
C VAL A 50 -5.39 2.01 -3.74
N ILE A 51 -6.58 2.51 -4.08
CA ILE A 51 -7.45 3.29 -3.19
C ILE A 51 -8.79 2.57 -3.03
N ALA A 52 -9.28 2.42 -1.80
CA ALA A 52 -10.57 1.78 -1.55
C ALA A 52 -11.76 2.76 -1.69
N GLU A 53 -12.89 2.27 -2.21
CA GLU A 53 -14.14 3.03 -2.33
C GLU A 53 -15.01 2.91 -1.06
N ASP A 54 -14.95 1.77 -0.39
CA ASP A 54 -15.48 1.58 0.96
C ASP A 54 -14.55 2.26 2.00
N VAL A 55 -14.32 3.58 1.95
CA VAL A 55 -13.57 4.33 2.98
C VAL A 55 -14.44 5.38 3.67
N ASP A 56 -14.43 5.35 4.99
CA ASP A 56 -15.28 6.16 5.86
C ASP A 56 -14.43 6.54 7.10
N PRO A 57 -14.25 7.84 7.42
CA PRO A 57 -14.69 9.02 6.65
C PRO A 57 -13.89 9.20 5.34
N GLU A 58 -14.52 9.81 4.33
CA GLU A 58 -13.90 10.01 3.01
C GLU A 58 -12.73 11.01 3.02
N GLU A 59 -12.67 11.89 4.03
CA GLU A 59 -11.58 12.84 4.30
C GLU A 59 -10.18 12.18 4.28
N VAL A 60 -10.10 10.90 4.66
CA VAL A 60 -8.85 10.11 4.72
C VAL A 60 -8.28 9.76 3.34
N VAL A 61 -9.03 9.97 2.25
CA VAL A 61 -8.59 9.60 0.89
C VAL A 61 -8.80 10.67 -0.19
N ILE A 62 -9.52 11.77 0.08
CA ILE A 62 -9.76 12.86 -0.89
C ILE A 62 -8.48 13.42 -1.51
N HIS A 63 -7.39 13.54 -0.76
CA HIS A 63 -6.11 14.09 -1.25
C HIS A 63 -5.32 13.11 -2.13
N LEU A 64 -5.52 11.79 -2.00
CA LEU A 64 -4.71 10.80 -2.72
C LEU A 64 -4.85 10.90 -4.25
N PRO A 65 -6.06 10.94 -4.85
CA PRO A 65 -6.20 11.11 -6.30
C PRO A 65 -5.73 12.47 -6.81
N MET A 66 -5.60 13.50 -5.96
CA MET A 66 -5.04 14.80 -6.35
C MET A 66 -3.53 14.71 -6.45
N LEU A 67 -2.86 14.28 -5.39
CA LEU A 67 -1.40 14.12 -5.34
C LEU A 67 -0.89 13.12 -6.39
N CYS A 68 -1.66 12.08 -6.71
CA CYS A 68 -1.28 11.13 -7.76
C CYS A 68 -1.34 11.73 -9.17
N ASP A 69 -2.37 12.54 -9.50
CA ASP A 69 -2.43 13.23 -10.79
C ASP A 69 -1.31 14.30 -10.89
N GLU A 70 -1.03 15.07 -9.82
CA GLU A 70 0.10 16.02 -9.78
C GLU A 70 1.46 15.34 -10.03
N LYS A 71 1.70 14.19 -9.38
CA LYS A 71 2.96 13.44 -9.49
C LYS A 71 3.01 12.52 -10.72
N ASN A 72 1.96 12.49 -11.55
CA ASN A 72 1.80 11.58 -12.69
C ASN A 72 1.93 10.09 -12.30
N ILE A 73 1.56 9.74 -11.07
CA ILE A 73 1.61 8.38 -10.53
C ILE A 73 0.29 7.66 -10.84
N PRO A 74 0.31 6.43 -11.40
CA PRO A 74 -0.93 5.71 -11.68
C PRO A 74 -1.62 5.28 -10.39
N TYR A 75 -2.95 5.41 -10.38
CA TYR A 75 -3.81 4.96 -9.31
C TYR A 75 -5.00 4.15 -9.84
N VAL A 76 -5.53 3.26 -9.00
CA VAL A 76 -6.68 2.39 -9.29
C VAL A 76 -7.62 2.34 -8.09
N TYR A 77 -8.92 2.32 -8.36
CA TYR A 77 -9.95 2.18 -7.32
C TYR A 77 -10.32 0.70 -7.15
N VAL A 78 -10.57 0.29 -5.90
CA VAL A 78 -11.05 -1.06 -5.55
C VAL A 78 -12.23 -0.96 -4.58
N PRO A 79 -13.25 -1.84 -4.67
CA PRO A 79 -14.46 -1.68 -3.88
C PRO A 79 -14.19 -1.85 -2.38
N SER A 80 -13.54 -2.94 -1.98
CA SER A 80 -13.41 -3.34 -0.57
C SER A 80 -12.12 -2.88 0.11
N LYS A 81 -12.24 -2.08 1.19
CA LYS A 81 -11.11 -1.82 2.12
C LYS A 81 -10.61 -3.09 2.82
N LYS A 82 -11.50 -4.04 3.12
CA LYS A 82 -11.14 -5.30 3.80
C LYS A 82 -10.23 -6.17 2.95
N ASP A 83 -10.59 -6.39 1.69
CA ASP A 83 -9.85 -7.29 0.79
C ASP A 83 -8.54 -6.66 0.29
N LEU A 84 -8.48 -5.32 0.22
CA LEU A 84 -7.21 -4.59 0.05
C LEU A 84 -6.26 -4.83 1.24
N GLY A 85 -6.79 -4.82 2.47
CA GLY A 85 -6.05 -5.17 3.69
C GLY A 85 -5.49 -6.59 3.65
N LYS A 86 -6.35 -7.59 3.39
CA LYS A 86 -5.96 -9.00 3.25
C LYS A 86 -4.86 -9.18 2.20
N SER A 87 -5.01 -8.57 1.03
CA SER A 87 -4.05 -8.64 -0.09
C SER A 87 -2.71 -8.02 0.28
N ALA A 88 -2.71 -6.91 1.03
CA ALA A 88 -1.51 -6.32 1.61
C ALA A 88 -0.97 -7.09 2.83
N GLY A 89 -1.53 -8.25 3.20
CA GLY A 89 -1.14 -9.02 4.38
C GLY A 89 -1.40 -8.25 5.67
N LEU A 90 -2.65 -7.83 5.88
CA LEU A 90 -3.19 -7.30 7.12
C LEU A 90 -4.51 -7.99 7.44
N GLU A 91 -4.73 -8.29 8.71
CA GLU A 91 -6.02 -8.73 9.25
C GLU A 91 -7.07 -7.60 9.32
N VAL A 92 -6.61 -6.35 9.35
CA VAL A 92 -7.45 -5.13 9.30
C VAL A 92 -7.61 -4.60 7.88
N GLY A 93 -8.76 -3.98 7.62
CA GLY A 93 -9.02 -3.29 6.34
C GLY A 93 -8.10 -2.08 6.14
N CYS A 94 -7.76 -1.79 4.88
CA CYS A 94 -6.83 -0.74 4.51
C CYS A 94 -7.48 0.24 3.52
N ALA A 95 -7.41 1.54 3.80
CA ALA A 95 -8.02 2.58 2.96
C ALA A 95 -7.24 2.85 1.66
N ALA A 96 -5.91 2.71 1.71
CA ALA A 96 -5.04 2.83 0.55
C ALA A 96 -3.75 2.03 0.74
N VAL A 97 -3.23 1.46 -0.34
CA VAL A 97 -1.96 0.72 -0.39
C VAL A 97 -1.15 1.25 -1.56
N GLY A 98 0.15 1.43 -1.38
CA GLY A 98 1.04 1.92 -2.43
C GLY A 98 2.24 1.01 -2.64
N ILE A 99 2.58 0.74 -3.90
CA ILE A 99 3.69 -0.14 -4.27
C ILE A 99 4.95 0.72 -4.45
N GLU A 100 5.91 0.61 -3.53
CA GLU A 100 7.22 1.32 -3.60
C GLU A 100 8.23 0.53 -4.46
N LYS A 101 8.13 -0.81 -4.46
CA LYS A 101 8.85 -1.69 -5.39
C LYS A 101 7.91 -2.80 -5.87
N ALA A 102 7.75 -2.90 -7.19
CA ALA A 102 6.85 -3.86 -7.82
C ALA A 102 7.33 -5.31 -7.75
N GLY A 103 8.64 -5.55 -7.82
CA GLY A 103 9.18 -6.92 -7.91
C GLY A 103 8.59 -7.65 -9.13
N ASN A 104 8.07 -8.84 -8.91
CA ASN A 104 7.45 -9.65 -9.97
C ASN A 104 6.07 -9.13 -10.41
N ALA A 105 5.45 -8.18 -9.68
CA ALA A 105 4.18 -7.57 -10.09
C ALA A 105 4.33 -6.54 -11.22
N SER A 106 5.55 -6.24 -11.67
CA SER A 106 5.84 -5.17 -12.65
C SER A 106 5.06 -5.30 -13.96
N GLU A 107 4.92 -6.52 -14.47
CA GLU A 107 4.16 -6.81 -15.70
C GLU A 107 2.66 -6.57 -15.50
N ILE A 108 2.10 -7.04 -14.37
CA ILE A 108 0.69 -6.87 -14.01
C ILE A 108 0.34 -5.38 -13.83
N ILE A 109 1.24 -4.60 -13.22
CA ILE A 109 1.08 -3.14 -13.06
C ILE A 109 1.08 -2.44 -14.42
N SER A 110 1.95 -2.85 -15.36
CA SER A 110 1.94 -2.32 -16.73
C SER A 110 0.61 -2.61 -17.44
N ASP A 111 0.09 -3.83 -17.29
CA ASP A 111 -1.20 -4.28 -17.84
C ASP A 111 -2.38 -3.46 -17.27
N ILE A 112 -2.38 -3.22 -15.96
CA ILE A 112 -3.35 -2.34 -15.26
C ILE A 112 -3.29 -0.92 -15.82
N VAL A 113 -2.09 -0.32 -15.91
CA VAL A 113 -1.91 1.04 -16.45
C VAL A 113 -2.36 1.14 -17.92
N ALA A 114 -2.12 0.10 -18.72
CA ALA A 114 -2.56 0.02 -20.11
C ALA A 114 -4.09 -0.14 -20.26
N LYS A 115 -4.76 -0.81 -19.31
CA LYS A 115 -6.24 -0.85 -19.24
C LYS A 115 -6.82 0.50 -18.79
N LEU A 116 -6.30 1.10 -17.71
CA LEU A 116 -6.79 2.38 -17.17
C LEU A 116 -6.71 3.53 -18.17
N LYS A 117 -5.63 3.61 -18.97
CA LYS A 117 -5.47 4.60 -20.05
C LYS A 117 -6.55 4.53 -21.14
N LYS A 118 -7.28 3.42 -21.26
CA LYS A 118 -8.39 3.25 -22.22
C LYS A 118 -9.75 3.69 -21.65
N GLN A 119 -9.84 3.95 -20.34
CA GLN A 119 -11.09 4.27 -19.64
C GLN A 119 -11.13 5.69 -19.05
N LYS A 120 -9.97 6.38 -18.95
CA LYS A 120 -9.88 7.79 -18.55
C LYS A 120 -9.84 8.69 -19.81
N PRO A 121 -10.96 9.32 -20.23
CA PRO A 121 -10.91 10.31 -21.31
C PRO A 121 -10.11 11.54 -20.85
N GLU A 122 -8.95 11.73 -21.49
CA GLU A 122 -7.99 12.84 -21.37
C GLU A 122 -7.89 13.58 -20.02
N ALA A 123 -6.84 13.26 -19.25
CA ALA A 123 -5.94 14.30 -18.77
C ALA A 123 -4.63 14.18 -19.56
N LYS A 124 -4.13 15.27 -20.16
CA LYS A 124 -3.00 15.20 -21.10
C LYS A 124 -1.67 14.95 -20.38
N PRO A 125 -0.77 14.13 -20.96
CA PRO A 125 0.56 13.91 -20.42
C PRO A 125 1.52 15.03 -20.84
N GLU A 126 1.95 15.87 -19.90
CA GLU A 126 3.13 16.71 -20.09
C GLU A 126 4.39 15.95 -19.65
N GLN A 127 5.40 15.89 -20.51
CA GLN A 127 6.48 14.91 -20.41
C GLN A 127 7.77 15.52 -19.85
N ALA A 128 8.23 15.02 -18.70
CA ALA A 128 9.57 15.31 -18.19
C ALA A 128 10.44 14.03 -18.18
N LYS A 129 11.29 13.88 -19.21
CA LYS A 129 12.33 12.84 -19.24
C LYS A 129 13.47 13.19 -18.26
N VAL A 130 13.73 12.31 -17.31
CA VAL A 130 15.10 11.97 -16.85
C VAL A 130 15.12 10.45 -16.63
N ALA A 131 15.75 9.67 -17.51
CA ALA A 131 17.19 9.46 -17.69
C ALA A 131 17.74 8.40 -16.72
N GLU A 132 18.42 7.39 -17.28
CA GLU A 132 18.96 6.23 -16.57
C GLU A 132 20.19 6.59 -15.71
N ALA A 133 20.26 6.07 -14.48
CA ALA A 133 21.51 5.90 -13.73
C ALA A 133 21.31 4.97 -12.51
N GLU A 134 21.71 3.70 -12.64
CA GLU A 134 22.32 2.95 -11.53
C GLU A 134 23.83 2.82 -11.80
N PRO A 135 24.69 2.57 -10.80
CA PRO A 135 24.51 2.78 -9.36
C PRO A 135 25.72 3.49 -8.70
N GLU A 136 25.57 4.01 -7.47
CA GLU A 136 26.64 3.86 -6.47
C GLU A 136 26.22 4.10 -4.99
N LYS A 137 27.03 3.56 -4.09
CA LYS A 137 27.05 3.69 -2.62
C LYS A 137 28.56 3.69 -2.24
N PRO A 138 29.05 4.32 -1.13
CA PRO A 138 28.46 4.13 0.22
C PRO A 138 28.77 5.19 1.32
N LYS A 139 28.39 4.87 2.58
CA LYS A 139 28.86 5.43 3.88
C LYS A 139 28.39 6.87 4.26
N LYS A 140 28.36 7.30 5.54
CA LYS A 140 28.06 6.69 6.88
C LYS A 140 27.96 7.82 7.94
N ALA A 141 27.42 7.54 9.14
CA ALA A 141 27.42 8.37 10.38
C ALA A 141 26.42 9.56 10.47
N ARG A 142 25.90 10.01 11.64
CA ARG A 142 25.79 9.42 13.01
C ARG A 142 24.76 10.20 13.89
N LYS A 143 23.99 9.50 14.75
CA LYS A 143 23.05 9.99 15.82
C LYS A 143 23.82 10.69 17.00
N PRO A 144 23.22 11.34 18.06
CA PRO A 144 21.89 11.11 18.68
C PRO A 144 21.12 12.27 19.41
N LYS A 145 19.83 12.03 19.73
CA LYS A 145 19.07 12.20 21.03
C LYS A 145 17.55 12.06 20.72
N LYS A 146 16.65 11.37 21.49
CA LYS A 146 16.20 11.44 22.91
C LYS A 146 15.45 12.74 23.24
N LYS A 147 14.34 12.76 23.99
CA LYS A 147 13.49 11.73 24.70
C LYS A 147 11.99 12.20 24.48
N GLU A 148 10.84 11.65 24.88
CA GLU A 148 10.28 10.67 25.85
C GLU A 148 9.38 9.60 25.12
N GLU A 149 8.73 8.56 25.68
CA GLU A 149 8.34 8.05 27.03
C GLU A 149 6.92 8.41 27.53
N GLU A 150 6.11 7.53 28.16
CA GLU A 150 6.33 6.13 28.60
C GLU A 150 5.77 5.05 27.61
N ALA A 151 4.67 4.27 27.77
CA ALA A 151 3.63 4.14 28.82
C ALA A 151 2.94 2.74 28.89
N ALA A 152 2.44 2.38 30.09
CA ALA A 152 1.29 1.45 30.36
C ALA A 152 1.44 -0.09 30.20
N GLU A 153 2.43 -0.64 30.91
CA GLU A 153 2.49 -1.90 31.70
C GLU A 153 1.31 -2.95 31.80
N LYS A 154 1.64 -4.25 31.58
CA LYS A 154 1.12 -5.54 32.16
C LYS A 154 -0.34 -6.03 31.93
N PRO A 155 -0.66 -7.31 32.25
CA PRO A 155 0.18 -8.51 32.47
C PRO A 155 -0.12 -9.69 31.51
N ALA A 156 0.65 -10.78 31.62
CA ALA A 156 0.31 -12.09 31.05
C ALA A 156 -0.07 -13.08 32.17
N GLU A 157 -1.12 -13.86 31.98
CA GLU A 157 -1.67 -14.79 32.98
C GLU A 157 -1.21 -16.24 32.72
N LYS A 158 -1.20 -17.07 33.78
CA LYS A 158 -0.86 -18.50 33.69
C LYS A 158 -2.02 -19.32 33.10
N ALA A 159 -1.69 -20.32 32.30
CA ALA A 159 -2.51 -21.53 32.16
C ALA A 159 -1.69 -22.75 32.61
N GLU A 160 -2.22 -23.51 33.57
CA GLU A 160 -1.56 -24.63 34.23
C GLU A 160 -2.55 -25.81 34.27
N THR A 161 -2.28 -26.90 33.53
CA THR A 161 -2.99 -28.18 33.70
C THR A 161 -2.26 -29.32 32.98
N ALA A 162 -1.61 -30.19 33.75
CA ALA A 162 -1.10 -31.49 33.30
C ALA A 162 -1.01 -32.41 34.53
N GLU A 163 -2.14 -32.98 34.96
CA GLU A 163 -2.23 -33.81 36.16
C GLU A 163 -1.92 -35.29 35.86
N LYS A 164 -1.34 -35.98 36.86
CA LYS A 164 -1.26 -37.44 37.04
C LYS A 164 -0.76 -38.32 35.88
N ALA A 165 0.42 -38.88 36.11
CA ALA A 165 0.64 -40.31 35.95
C ALA A 165 1.23 -40.86 37.27
N GLU A 166 0.48 -41.71 37.98
CA GLU A 166 1.00 -42.47 39.12
C GLU A 166 1.79 -43.70 38.65
N LYS A 167 2.60 -44.24 39.58
CA LYS A 167 2.61 -45.65 40.01
C LYS A 167 3.88 -46.47 39.70
N SER A 168 4.44 -47.04 40.77
CA SER A 168 5.44 -48.16 40.83
C SER A 168 6.81 -47.89 40.15
N GLU A 169 7.93 -48.40 40.68
CA GLU A 169 8.15 -49.25 41.88
C GLU A 169 9.49 -48.88 42.55
#